data_AF-A0A7K8EYC8-F1
#
_entry.id   AF-A0A7K8EYC8-F1
#
_cell.length_a   1.000
_cell.length_b   1.000
_cell.length_c   1.000
_cell.angle_alpha   90.00
_cell.angle_beta   90.00
_cell.angle_gamma   90.00
#
_symmetry.space_group_name_H-M   'P 1'
#
loop_
_entity.id
_entity.type
_entity.pdbx_description
1 polymer ?
#
loop_
_entity_poly.entity_id
_entity_poly.type
_entity_poly.pdbx_seq_one_letter_code
_entity_poly.pdbx_strand_id
1 'polypeptide(L)'
;MDLSTIKKRLEVTNSFYTKPEDFMADFRLIFQNCAEFNEVRKADALSGFVGLVAFRKTPDSEVADAGMKLEAYFEDLLRNLYPERKFPVQPSSQSEKDNPELNDDSDDDLVQPWEKRL
;
A
#
# COMPACT_ATOMS: atom_id res chain seq x y z
N MET A 1 2.12 -4.16 -3.55
CA MET A 1 0.74 -3.87 -3.99
C MET A 1 0.63 -2.40 -4.38
N ASP A 2 -0.17 -2.08 -5.39
CA ASP A 2 -0.35 -0.71 -5.91
C ASP A 2 -1.78 -0.52 -6.48
N LEU A 3 -2.20 0.74 -6.68
CA LEU A 3 -3.57 1.07 -7.10
C LEU A 3 -3.90 0.58 -8.52
N SER A 4 -2.94 0.53 -9.43
CA SER A 4 -3.17 0.05 -10.79
C SER A 4 -3.45 -1.45 -10.79
N THR A 5 -2.69 -2.21 -9.98
CA THR A 5 -2.93 -3.64 -9.75
C THR A 5 -4.30 -3.88 -9.10
N ILE A 6 -4.66 -3.10 -8.07
CA ILE A 6 -5.98 -3.21 -7.42
C ILE A 6 -7.10 -2.92 -8.42
N LYS A 7 -6.95 -1.89 -9.26
CA LYS A 7 -7.93 -1.54 -10.30
C LYS A 7 -8.15 -2.70 -11.26
N LYS A 8 -7.07 -3.31 -11.79
CA LYS A 8 -7.15 -4.48 -12.68
C LYS A 8 -7.84 -5.66 -12.02
N ARG A 9 -7.52 -5.94 -10.74
CA ARG A 9 -8.14 -7.02 -9.95
C ARG A 9 -9.62 -6.79 -9.62
N LEU A 10 -10.08 -5.53 -9.68
CA LEU A 10 -11.48 -5.15 -9.41
C LEU A 10 -12.37 -5.25 -10.67
N GLU A 11 -11.78 -5.31 -11.86
CA GLU A 11 -12.54 -5.42 -13.11
C GLU A 11 -13.38 -6.70 -13.14
N VAL A 12 -14.60 -6.62 -13.69
CA VAL A 12 -15.56 -7.75 -13.70
C VAL A 12 -15.03 -8.97 -14.47
N THR A 13 -14.13 -8.72 -15.43
CA THR A 13 -13.41 -9.76 -16.18
C THR A 13 -12.44 -10.57 -15.32
N ASN A 14 -12.10 -10.06 -14.13
CA ASN A 14 -11.07 -10.53 -13.23
C ASN A 14 -11.70 -10.90 -11.87
N SER A 15 -12.03 -12.16 -11.65
CA SER A 15 -12.64 -12.63 -10.38
C SER A 15 -11.60 -12.82 -9.26
N PHE A 16 -10.75 -11.81 -9.02
CA PHE A 16 -9.69 -11.88 -8.00
C PHE A 16 -10.19 -11.56 -6.60
N TYR A 17 -11.17 -10.67 -6.46
CA TYR A 17 -11.80 -10.37 -5.18
C TYR A 17 -13.11 -11.11 -5.04
N THR A 18 -13.15 -12.07 -4.11
CA THR A 18 -14.37 -12.84 -3.82
C THR A 18 -15.21 -12.18 -2.74
N LYS A 19 -14.56 -11.38 -1.90
CA LYS A 19 -15.16 -10.66 -0.78
C LYS A 19 -14.56 -9.27 -0.67
N PRO A 20 -15.29 -8.27 -0.12
CA PRO A 20 -14.75 -6.93 0.07
C PRO A 20 -13.48 -6.93 0.95
N GLU A 21 -13.37 -7.89 1.89
CA GLU A 21 -12.18 -8.13 2.72
C GLU A 21 -10.90 -8.32 1.91
N ASP A 22 -10.98 -9.00 0.77
CA ASP A 22 -9.83 -9.25 -0.11
C ASP A 22 -9.32 -7.93 -0.71
N PHE A 23 -10.23 -7.07 -1.17
CA PHE A 23 -9.90 -5.74 -1.68
C PHE A 23 -9.25 -4.84 -0.60
N MET A 24 -9.78 -4.86 0.62
CA MET A 24 -9.21 -4.04 1.71
C MET A 24 -7.87 -4.56 2.20
N ALA A 25 -7.64 -5.87 2.15
CA ALA A 25 -6.34 -6.44 2.46
C ALA A 25 -5.28 -5.91 1.49
N ASP A 26 -5.57 -5.93 0.18
CA ASP A 26 -4.66 -5.39 -0.84
C ASP A 26 -4.46 -3.87 -0.69
N PHE A 27 -5.53 -3.12 -0.39
CA PHE A 27 -5.43 -1.68 -0.18
C PHE A 27 -4.57 -1.31 1.03
N ARG A 28 -4.76 -2.00 2.17
CA ARG A 28 -3.93 -1.83 3.37
C ARG A 28 -2.49 -2.27 3.14
N LEU A 29 -2.28 -3.29 2.30
CA LEU A 29 -0.94 -3.74 1.90
C LEU A 29 -0.16 -2.64 1.14
N ILE A 30 -0.82 -1.73 0.42
CA ILE A 30 -0.14 -0.55 -0.17
C ILE A 30 0.51 0.29 0.93
N PHE A 31 -0.24 0.59 1.99
CA PHE A 31 0.25 1.40 3.11
C PHE A 31 1.31 0.68 3.93
N GLN A 32 1.15 -0.62 4.17
CA GLN A 32 2.16 -1.43 4.85
C GLN A 32 3.49 -1.46 4.09
N ASN A 33 3.45 -1.67 2.77
CA ASN A 33 4.65 -1.61 1.93
C ASN A 33 5.28 -0.21 1.94
N CYS A 34 4.45 0.84 1.90
CA CYS A 34 4.92 2.22 1.97
C CYS A 34 5.61 2.51 3.30
N ALA A 35 5.02 2.06 4.41
CA ALA A 35 5.59 2.18 5.75
C ALA A 35 6.89 1.38 5.85
N GLU A 36 6.91 0.11 5.48
CA GLU A 36 8.12 -0.74 5.58
C GLU A 36 9.29 -0.17 4.79
N PHE A 37 9.06 0.25 3.54
CA PHE A 37 10.13 0.77 2.69
C PHE A 37 10.63 2.15 3.14
N ASN A 38 9.79 2.98 3.74
CA ASN A 38 10.12 4.36 4.08
C ASN A 38 10.41 4.60 5.57
N GLU A 39 9.91 3.75 6.48
CA GLU A 39 10.21 3.78 7.93
C GLU A 39 11.56 3.07 8.22
N VAL A 40 11.86 1.93 7.58
CA VAL A 40 13.10 1.16 7.85
C VAL A 40 14.37 1.87 7.33
N ARG A 41 14.30 2.53 6.16
CA ARG A 41 15.46 3.21 5.55
C ARG A 41 16.01 4.38 6.38
N LYS A 42 15.31 4.83 7.41
CA LYS A 42 15.79 5.87 8.34
C LYS A 42 16.11 5.36 9.75
N ALA A 43 15.61 4.19 10.15
CA ALA A 43 16.02 3.56 11.40
C ALA A 43 17.52 3.21 11.40
N ASP A 44 18.08 2.89 10.23
CA ASP A 44 19.53 2.67 10.05
C ASP A 44 20.37 3.95 10.20
N ALA A 45 19.75 5.14 10.15
CA ALA A 45 20.43 6.43 10.32
C ALA A 45 20.54 6.90 11.78
N LEU A 46 19.90 6.21 12.74
CA LEU A 46 19.96 6.56 14.16
C LEU A 46 20.14 5.33 15.08
N SER A 47 21.06 4.43 14.73
CA SER A 47 21.51 3.36 15.62
C SER A 47 22.44 3.91 16.72
N GLY A 48 21.90 4.67 17.68
CA GLY A 48 22.73 5.31 18.71
C GLY A 48 22.09 5.78 20.01
N PHE A 49 20.79 5.58 20.27
CA PHE A 49 20.23 5.97 21.58
C PHE A 49 19.20 4.97 22.10
N VAL A 50 19.65 4.14 23.03
CA VAL A 50 18.82 3.19 23.80
C VAL A 50 18.17 3.97 24.93
N GLY A 51 16.88 4.31 24.78
CA GLY A 51 16.16 4.92 25.90
C GLY A 51 14.83 5.52 25.50
N LEU A 52 13.77 4.72 25.63
CA LEU A 52 12.38 5.16 25.83
C LEU A 52 11.93 6.35 24.95
N VAL A 53 11.81 6.10 23.65
CA VAL A 53 11.03 7.00 22.79
C VAL A 53 9.80 6.20 22.40
N ALA A 54 8.61 6.67 22.81
CA ALA A 54 7.36 6.22 22.22
C ALA A 54 7.60 6.18 20.71
N PHE A 55 7.41 5.02 20.08
CA PHE A 55 7.61 4.76 18.66
C PHE A 55 6.71 5.70 17.86
N ARG A 56 7.09 6.98 17.79
CA ARG A 56 6.44 7.98 16.99
C ARG A 56 6.78 7.54 15.59
N LYS A 57 5.80 6.98 14.89
CA LYS A 57 5.78 6.99 13.43
C LYS A 57 5.77 8.47 13.01
N THR A 58 6.92 9.13 13.07
CA THR A 58 7.10 10.37 12.35
C THR A 58 7.38 9.97 10.91
N PRO A 59 6.50 10.32 9.96
CA PRO A 59 6.78 10.09 8.57
C PRO A 59 7.92 11.04 8.18
N ASP A 60 9.14 10.55 8.26
CA ASP A 60 10.29 11.40 7.99
C ASP A 60 10.46 11.66 6.47
N SER A 61 9.65 11.03 5.61
CA SER A 61 9.60 11.20 4.16
C SER A 61 8.24 11.75 3.73
N GLU A 62 8.22 12.66 2.75
CA GLU A 62 6.98 13.19 2.14
C GLU A 62 6.06 12.06 1.67
N VAL A 63 6.64 11.00 1.12
CA VAL A 63 5.90 9.82 0.64
C VAL A 63 5.28 9.05 1.82
N ALA A 64 5.97 8.95 2.95
CA ALA A 64 5.44 8.30 4.14
C ALA A 64 4.29 9.13 4.75
N ASP A 65 4.41 10.46 4.75
CA ASP A 65 3.38 11.37 5.26
C ASP A 65 2.12 11.31 4.39
N ALA A 66 2.31 11.33 3.07
CA ALA A 66 1.23 11.11 2.11
C ALA A 66 0.57 9.74 2.30
N GLY A 67 1.37 8.68 2.51
CA GLY A 67 0.89 7.33 2.77
C GLY A 67 -0.01 7.25 4.00
N MET A 68 0.44 7.80 5.14
CA MET A 68 -0.37 7.82 6.37
C MET A 68 -1.64 8.66 6.24
N LYS A 69 -1.58 9.82 5.58
CA LYS A 69 -2.76 10.66 5.35
C LYS A 69 -3.78 9.95 4.48
N LEU A 70 -3.32 9.26 3.44
CA LEU A 70 -4.18 8.49 2.54
C LEU A 70 -4.82 7.29 3.26
N GLU A 71 -4.07 6.60 4.13
CA GLU A 71 -4.59 5.53 4.98
C GLU A 71 -5.71 6.03 5.90
N ALA A 72 -5.49 7.15 6.60
CA ALA A 72 -6.50 7.76 7.46
C ALA A 72 -7.76 8.16 6.69
N TYR A 73 -7.58 8.81 5.54
CA TYR A 73 -8.70 9.19 4.67
C TYR A 73 -9.50 7.97 4.19
N PHE A 74 -8.81 6.88 3.82
CA PHE A 74 -9.46 5.66 3.39
C PHE A 74 -10.29 5.00 4.51
N GLU A 75 -9.76 4.91 5.73
CA GLU A 75 -10.50 4.35 6.87
C GLU A 75 -11.72 5.20 7.24
N ASP A 76 -11.63 6.53 7.15
CA ASP A 76 -12.78 7.42 7.33
C ASP A 76 -13.82 7.24 6.21
N LEU A 77 -13.37 7.08 4.97
CA LEU A 77 -14.25 6.78 3.84
C LEU A 77 -15.00 5.45 4.05
N LEU A 78 -14.31 4.41 4.55
CA LEU A 78 -14.94 3.12 4.86
C LEU A 78 -15.99 3.26 5.96
N ARG A 79 -15.72 4.02 7.02
CA ARG A 79 -16.69 4.29 8.09
C ARG A 79 -17.93 5.01 7.58
N ASN A 80 -17.75 5.93 6.63
CA ASN A 80 -18.85 6.69 6.04
C ASN A 80 -19.69 5.87 5.05
N LEU A 81 -19.04 5.05 4.21
CA LEU A 81 -19.72 4.23 3.20
C LEU A 81 -20.33 2.95 3.77
N TYR A 82 -19.70 2.36 4.79
CA TYR A 82 -20.17 1.12 5.42
C TYR A 82 -20.24 1.23 6.95
N PRO A 83 -21.17 2.04 7.50
CA PRO A 83 -21.23 2.31 8.93
C PRO A 83 -21.43 1.07 9.82
N GLU A 84 -22.15 0.07 9.30
CA GLU A 84 -22.44 -1.17 10.02
C GLU A 84 -21.46 -2.32 9.75
N ARG A 85 -20.53 -2.14 8.80
CA ARG A 85 -19.53 -3.18 8.51
C ARG A 85 -18.22 -2.86 9.22
N LYS A 86 -17.61 -3.90 9.76
CA LYS A 86 -16.25 -3.85 10.28
C LYS A 86 -15.37 -4.73 9.42
N PHE A 87 -14.22 -4.17 9.07
CA PHE A 87 -13.26 -4.83 8.21
C PHE A 87 -11.98 -5.07 9.01
N PRO A 88 -11.89 -6.19 9.74
CA PRO A 88 -10.71 -6.50 10.54
C PRO A 88 -9.48 -6.61 9.64
N VAL A 89 -8.33 -6.18 10.14
CA VAL A 89 -7.05 -6.36 9.46
C VAL A 89 -6.77 -7.86 9.45
N GLN A 90 -6.81 -8.49 8.27
CA GLN A 90 -6.38 -9.88 8.14
C GLN A 90 -4.85 -9.92 8.12
N PRO A 91 -4.22 -10.87 8.83
CA PRO A 91 -2.79 -11.11 8.65
C PRO A 91 -2.60 -11.57 7.21
N SER A 92 -1.85 -10.79 6.43
CA SER A 92 -1.58 -11.01 5.01
C SER A 92 -1.14 -12.46 4.80
N SER A 93 -2.07 -13.31 4.39
CA SER A 93 -1.76 -14.65 3.95
C SER A 93 -1.18 -14.47 2.56
N GLN A 94 0.13 -14.67 2.43
CA GLN A 94 0.81 -14.71 1.15
C GLN A 94 0.17 -15.81 0.30
N SER A 95 -0.85 -15.47 -0.48
CA SER A 95 -1.24 -16.24 -1.64
C SER A 95 -0.76 -15.46 -2.85
N GLU A 96 0.55 -15.51 -3.09
CA GLU A 96 1.05 -15.62 -4.46
C GLU A 96 0.42 -16.89 -5.04
N LYS A 97 -0.82 -16.80 -5.52
CA LYS A 97 -1.28 -17.74 -6.53
C LYS A 97 -0.66 -17.25 -7.82
N ASP A 98 0.48 -17.85 -8.14
CA ASP A 98 1.03 -17.96 -9.48
C ASP A 98 -0.10 -18.01 -10.52
N ASN A 99 -0.11 -17.06 -11.44
CA ASN A 99 -0.40 -17.41 -12.81
C ASN A 99 0.38 -16.49 -13.76
N PRO A 100 1.27 -17.03 -14.62
CA PRO A 100 1.88 -16.30 -15.71
C PRO A 100 0.82 -15.99 -16.78
N GLU A 101 1.07 -14.98 -17.62
CA GLU A 101 0.25 -14.56 -18.76
C GLU A 101 -0.88 -13.55 -18.47
N LEU A 102 -0.48 -12.31 -18.20
CA LEU A 102 -1.21 -11.13 -18.72
C LEU A 102 -0.19 -10.23 -19.43
N ASN A 103 0.46 -10.78 -20.45
CA ASN A 103 1.04 -9.98 -21.53
C ASN A 103 -0.04 -9.90 -22.62
N ASP A 104 -0.81 -8.82 -22.66
CA ASP A 104 -1.26 -8.26 -23.94
C ASP A 104 -1.79 -6.83 -23.78
N ASP A 105 -1.09 -5.92 -24.45
CA ASP A 105 -1.49 -4.62 -25.00
C ASP A 105 -2.38 -3.66 -24.19
N SER A 106 -1.74 -2.65 -23.59
CA SER A 106 -2.18 -1.26 -23.79
C SER A 106 -1.08 -0.29 -23.33
N ASP A 107 -0.55 0.47 -24.28
CA ASP A 107 0.28 1.67 -24.09
C ASP A 107 -0.29 2.57 -23.00
N ASP A 108 0.55 2.99 -22.04
CA ASP A 108 0.52 4.34 -21.45
C ASP A 108 1.78 4.58 -20.60
N ASP A 109 2.61 5.48 -21.12
CA ASP A 109 3.66 6.28 -20.49
C ASP A 109 4.74 5.59 -19.65
N LEU A 110 5.82 5.24 -20.37
CA LEU A 110 7.17 5.16 -19.84
C LEU A 110 7.50 6.39 -18.99
N VAL A 111 7.48 6.23 -17.66
CA VAL A 111 8.08 7.19 -16.73
C VAL A 111 9.58 7.24 -17.05
N GLN A 112 9.99 8.28 -17.77
CA GLN A 112 11.39 8.61 -18.01
C GLN A 112 12.07 8.92 -16.66
N PRO A 113 13.15 8.21 -16.28
CA PRO A 113 13.99 8.63 -15.16
C PRO A 113 14.64 9.97 -15.52
N TRP A 114 14.48 11.00 -14.68
CA TRP A 114 15.29 12.21 -14.82
C TRP A 114 16.75 11.88 -14.49
N GLU A 115 17.56 11.51 -15.47
CA GLU A 115 19.01 11.50 -15.27
C GLU A 115 19.48 12.95 -15.20
N LYS A 116 19.77 13.39 -13.98
CA LYS A 116 20.48 14.64 -13.69
C LYS A 116 21.89 14.50 -14.27
N ARG A 117 22.10 15.07 -15.46
CA ARG A 117 23.44 15.24 -16.03
C ARG A 117 24.29 16.05 -15.05
N LEU A 118 25.39 15.43 -14.60
CA LEU A 118 26.55 16.12 -14.03
C LEU A 118 27.16 17.06 -15.08
#